data_AF-A0A2W6XBM7-F1
#
_entry.id   AF-A0A2W6XBM7-F1
#
_cell.length_a   1.000
_cell.length_b   1.000
_cell.length_c   1.000
_cell.angle_alpha   90.00
_cell.angle_beta   90.00
_cell.angle_gamma   90.00
#
_symmetry.space_group_name_H-M   'P 1'
#
loop_
_entity.id
_entity.type
_entity.pdbx_description
1 polymer ?
#
loop_
_entity_poly.entity_id
_entity_poly.type
_entity_poly.pdbx_seq_one_letter_code
_entity_poly.pdbx_strand_id
1 'polypeptide(L)'
;MNGYGTTGRGLRLEALRVTQQGGQSLCVRAHVANIGWMGAQCTWGVGTTIGVGTEGRSLAIEALEIWSPGGNVSAEAHVQNVGWQGARQSTGPDGHIYIGTTGLALRMEALRLWF
;
A
#
# COMPACT_ATOMS: atom_id res chain seq x y z
N MET A 1 -3.62 -3.97 -20.48
CA MET A 1 -4.24 -3.51 -19.22
C MET A 1 -3.79 -4.46 -18.13
N ASN A 2 -2.67 -4.17 -17.47
CA ASN A 2 -2.16 -5.03 -16.39
C ASN A 2 -2.78 -4.54 -15.08
N GLY A 3 -3.81 -5.24 -14.63
CA GLY A 3 -4.43 -4.99 -13.33
C GLY A 3 -3.51 -5.49 -12.23
N TYR A 4 -2.79 -4.58 -11.58
CA TYR A 4 -2.06 -4.87 -10.36
C TYR A 4 -3.00 -4.63 -9.17
N GLY A 5 -3.61 -5.69 -8.68
CA GLY A 5 -4.49 -5.62 -7.52
C GLY A 5 -5.06 -6.97 -7.14
N THR A 6 -4.90 -7.35 -5.88
CA THR A 6 -5.69 -8.40 -5.26
C THR A 6 -7.02 -7.80 -4.84
N THR A 7 -8.12 -8.23 -5.46
CA THR A 7 -9.48 -7.88 -4.99
C THR A 7 -9.80 -8.77 -3.79
N GLY A 8 -9.75 -8.20 -2.58
CA GLY A 8 -10.07 -8.89 -1.33
C GLY A 8 -11.58 -9.10 -1.15
N ARG A 9 -11.97 -10.34 -0.80
CA ARG A 9 -13.34 -10.76 -0.43
C ARG A 9 -13.75 -10.29 0.98
N GLY A 10 -13.63 -9.00 1.29
CA GLY A 10 -14.10 -8.42 2.57
C GLY A 10 -13.31 -8.85 3.81
N LEU A 11 -12.04 -9.26 3.67
CA LEU A 11 -11.16 -9.57 4.80
C LEU A 11 -10.17 -8.42 5.03
N ARG A 12 -9.91 -8.12 6.32
CA ARG A 12 -8.96 -7.11 6.78
C ARG A 12 -7.56 -7.34 6.20
N LEU A 13 -6.90 -6.28 5.74
CA LEU A 13 -5.47 -6.34 5.39
C LEU A 13 -4.64 -6.22 6.66
N GLU A 14 -3.91 -7.28 7.04
CA GLU A 14 -2.91 -7.22 8.14
C GLU A 14 -1.49 -6.98 7.60
N ALA A 15 -1.20 -7.55 6.42
CA ALA A 15 0.05 -7.38 5.70
C ALA A 15 -0.22 -7.18 4.21
N LEU A 16 0.69 -6.47 3.55
CA LEU A 16 0.75 -6.33 2.10
C LEU A 16 2.06 -6.91 1.61
N ARG A 17 1.98 -7.86 0.68
CA ARG A 17 3.14 -8.32 -0.11
C ARG A 17 3.09 -7.68 -1.48
N VAL A 18 4.23 -7.15 -1.92
CA VAL A 18 4.38 -6.58 -3.27
C VAL A 18 5.59 -7.21 -3.93
N THR A 19 5.42 -7.72 -5.14
CA THR A 19 6.50 -8.26 -5.97
C THR A 19 6.69 -7.34 -7.18
N GLN A 20 7.91 -6.86 -7.40
CA GLN A 20 8.25 -6.11 -8.60
C GLN A 20 8.32 -7.04 -9.80
N GLN A 21 7.42 -6.87 -10.76
CA GLN A 21 7.35 -7.72 -11.96
C GLN A 21 8.07 -7.14 -13.18
N GLY A 22 8.55 -5.90 -13.08
CA GLY A 22 9.12 -5.13 -14.19
C GLY A 22 9.07 -3.64 -13.89
N GLY A 23 9.79 -2.83 -14.65
CA GLY A 23 9.73 -1.37 -14.53
C GLY A 23 10.40 -0.80 -13.28
N GLN A 24 9.83 0.27 -12.75
CA GLN A 24 10.38 1.09 -11.68
C GLN A 24 10.30 0.43 -10.29
N SER A 25 11.22 0.81 -9.40
CA SER A 25 11.24 0.40 -8.01
C SER A 25 10.05 0.98 -7.25
N LEU A 26 9.58 0.28 -6.23
CA LEU A 26 8.48 0.74 -5.38
C LEU A 26 8.89 0.65 -3.91
N CYS A 27 8.70 1.73 -3.18
CA CYS A 27 8.85 1.77 -1.74
C CYS A 27 7.50 1.92 -1.07
N VAL A 28 7.29 1.15 0.00
CA VAL A 28 6.04 1.13 0.75
C VAL A 28 6.35 1.11 2.24
N ARG A 29 5.59 1.87 3.04
CA ARG A 29 5.44 1.62 4.48
C ARG A 29 3.98 1.58 4.88
N ALA A 30 3.68 0.81 5.91
CA ALA A 30 2.33 0.66 6.45
C ALA A 30 2.18 1.37 7.80
N HIS A 31 1.05 2.03 7.99
CA HIS A 31 0.55 2.40 9.30
C HIS A 31 -0.31 1.25 9.82
N VAL A 32 0.14 0.60 10.88
CA VAL A 32 -0.56 -0.55 11.49
C VAL A 32 -1.21 -0.11 12.79
N ALA A 33 -2.46 -0.53 12.99
CA ALA A 33 -3.21 -0.27 14.21
C ALA A 33 -2.39 -0.65 15.46
N ASN A 34 -2.37 0.23 16.46
CA ASN A 34 -1.61 0.10 17.71
C ASN A 34 -0.07 0.00 17.58
N ILE A 35 0.50 0.15 16.38
CA ILE A 35 1.95 0.17 16.14
C ILE A 35 2.37 1.53 15.57
N GLY A 36 1.59 2.08 14.64
CA GLY A 36 1.93 3.28 13.89
C GLY A 36 2.66 2.96 12.59
N TRP A 37 3.38 3.95 12.07
CA TRP A 37 4.17 3.82 10.84
C TRP A 37 5.37 2.89 11.06
N MET A 38 5.38 1.79 10.32
CA MET A 38 6.52 0.87 10.27
C MET A 38 7.60 1.37 9.31
N GLY A 39 8.79 0.75 9.39
CA GLY A 39 9.88 1.02 8.45
C GLY A 39 9.49 0.73 7.01
N ALA A 40 9.96 1.54 6.07
CA ALA A 40 9.71 1.33 4.66
C ALA A 40 10.49 0.14 4.11
N GLN A 41 9.91 -0.53 3.14
CA GLN A 41 10.53 -1.59 2.36
C GLN A 41 10.44 -1.21 0.89
N CYS A 42 11.51 -1.46 0.14
CA CYS A 42 11.62 -1.08 -1.26
C CYS A 42 11.96 -2.27 -2.14
N THR A 43 11.32 -2.36 -3.30
CA THR A 43 11.69 -3.33 -4.34
C THR A 43 12.88 -2.77 -5.11
N TRP A 44 14.03 -3.46 -5.08
CA TRP A 44 15.26 -3.03 -5.79
C TRP A 44 15.59 -3.96 -6.94
N GLY A 45 14.65 -4.11 -7.87
CA GLY A 45 14.82 -4.91 -9.07
C GLY A 45 13.73 -5.96 -9.27
N VAL A 46 13.58 -6.39 -10.52
CA VAL A 46 12.60 -7.40 -10.94
C VAL A 46 12.75 -8.68 -10.14
N GLY A 47 11.62 -9.25 -9.70
CA GLY A 47 11.56 -10.43 -8.83
C GLY A 47 11.66 -10.13 -7.34
N THR A 48 12.04 -8.91 -6.94
CA THR A 48 12.10 -8.54 -5.52
C THR A 48 10.69 -8.52 -4.92
N THR A 49 10.51 -9.24 -3.81
CA THR A 49 9.28 -9.22 -3.02
C THR A 49 9.53 -8.54 -1.68
N ILE A 50 8.72 -7.54 -1.37
CA ILE A 50 8.68 -6.89 -0.06
C ILE A 50 7.40 -7.21 0.69
N GLY A 51 7.45 -7.17 2.01
CA GLY A 51 6.29 -7.29 2.89
C GLY A 51 6.23 -6.13 3.87
N VAL A 52 5.06 -5.51 4.00
CA VAL A 52 4.79 -4.47 5.01
C VAL A 52 3.55 -4.85 5.83
N GLY A 53 3.47 -4.33 7.05
CA GLY A 53 2.42 -4.70 8.01
C GLY A 53 2.85 -5.86 8.91
N THR A 54 1.88 -6.63 9.40
CA THR A 54 2.11 -7.75 10.31
C THR A 54 1.30 -8.96 9.91
N GLU A 55 1.82 -10.17 10.15
CA GLU A 55 1.11 -11.40 9.87
C GLU A 55 0.77 -12.15 11.15
N GLY A 56 -0.48 -12.61 11.28
CA GLY A 56 -0.92 -13.41 12.42
C GLY A 56 -1.04 -12.66 13.74
N ARG A 57 -0.86 -11.32 13.71
CA ARG A 57 -0.97 -10.48 14.91
C ARG A 57 -2.37 -9.90 15.13
N SER A 58 -3.30 -10.11 14.19
CA SER A 58 -4.64 -9.53 14.23
C SER A 58 -4.63 -8.00 14.30
N LEU A 59 -3.59 -7.36 13.75
CA LEU A 59 -3.46 -5.91 13.64
C LEU A 59 -3.67 -5.50 12.18
N ALA A 60 -4.59 -4.58 11.95
CA ALA A 60 -4.93 -4.11 10.61
C ALA A 60 -3.98 -3.02 10.13
N ILE A 61 -3.72 -3.00 8.82
CA ILE A 61 -3.19 -1.83 8.13
C ILE A 61 -4.32 -0.80 8.01
N GLU A 62 -4.06 0.41 8.48
CA GLU A 62 -5.00 1.54 8.39
C GLU A 62 -4.67 2.46 7.20
N ALA A 63 -3.37 2.63 6.91
CA ALA A 63 -2.88 3.44 5.80
C ALA A 63 -1.60 2.89 5.19
N LEU A 64 -1.33 3.30 3.96
CA LEU A 64 -0.07 3.08 3.26
C LEU A 64 0.51 4.41 2.81
N GLU A 65 1.83 4.50 2.89
CA GLU A 65 2.62 5.48 2.15
C GLU A 65 3.38 4.74 1.06
N ILE A 66 3.32 5.29 -0.15
CA ILE A 66 3.85 4.67 -1.35
C ILE A 66 4.58 5.73 -2.17
N TRP A 67 5.77 5.39 -2.67
CA TRP A 67 6.49 6.20 -3.65
C TRP A 67 7.31 5.29 -4.55
N SER A 68 7.71 5.82 -5.71
CA SER A 68 8.55 5.09 -6.66
C SER A 68 9.83 5.87 -6.90
N PRO A 69 11.00 5.32 -6.51
CA PRO A 69 12.27 5.95 -6.79
C PRO A 69 12.48 6.18 -8.29
N GLY A 70 12.69 7.45 -8.69
CA GLY A 70 12.81 7.84 -10.10
C GLY A 70 11.53 7.73 -10.93
N GLY A 71 10.39 7.52 -10.27
CA GLY A 71 9.14 7.10 -10.88
C GLY A 71 7.90 7.81 -10.35
N ASN A 72 6.78 7.66 -11.08
CA ASN A 72 5.47 8.08 -10.59
C ASN A 72 4.66 6.88 -10.14
N VAL A 73 3.84 7.07 -9.11
CA VAL A 73 2.92 6.06 -8.61
C VAL A 73 1.52 6.65 -8.46
N SER A 74 0.52 5.82 -8.71
CA SER A 74 -0.86 6.09 -8.30
C SER A 74 -1.40 4.92 -7.50
N ALA A 75 -2.22 5.21 -6.50
CA ALA A 75 -2.84 4.16 -5.69
C ALA A 75 -4.18 4.61 -5.11
N GLU A 76 -5.02 3.64 -4.78
CA GLU A 76 -6.33 3.86 -4.17
C GLU A 76 -6.58 2.82 -3.08
N ALA A 77 -7.08 3.27 -1.92
CA ALA A 77 -7.48 2.39 -0.83
C ALA A 77 -9.01 2.25 -0.76
N HIS A 78 -9.47 1.04 -0.50
CA HIS A 78 -10.82 0.78 0.03
C HIS A 78 -10.73 0.66 1.55
N VAL A 79 -11.40 1.56 2.27
CA VAL A 79 -11.40 1.62 3.73
C VAL A 79 -12.74 1.15 4.27
N GLN A 80 -12.70 0.36 5.35
CA GLN A 80 -13.89 -0.11 6.06
C GLN A 80 -14.85 1.05 6.34
N ASN A 81 -16.15 0.84 6.07
CA ASN A 81 -17.24 1.79 6.30
C ASN A 81 -17.13 3.13 5.53
N VAL A 82 -16.10 3.31 4.70
CA VAL A 82 -15.88 4.51 3.87
C VAL A 82 -15.99 4.16 2.39
N GLY A 83 -15.47 3.00 2.00
CA GLY A 83 -15.39 2.58 0.60
C GLY A 83 -14.09 3.03 -0.07
N TRP A 84 -14.11 3.07 -1.41
CA TRP A 84 -13.01 3.57 -2.23
C TRP A 84 -12.87 5.09 -2.05
N GLN A 85 -11.68 5.55 -1.66
CA GLN A 85 -11.44 6.96 -1.29
C GLN A 85 -10.98 7.85 -2.47
N GLY A 86 -10.95 7.33 -3.70
CA GLY A 86 -10.41 8.03 -4.88
C GLY A 86 -8.90 7.84 -5.02
N ALA A 87 -8.44 7.68 -6.26
CA ALA A 87 -7.03 7.46 -6.55
C ALA A 87 -6.20 8.70 -6.23
N ARG A 88 -5.05 8.49 -5.58
CA ARG A 88 -4.01 9.50 -5.39
C ARG A 88 -2.87 9.24 -6.35
N GLN A 89 -2.30 10.31 -6.89
CA GLN A 89 -1.19 10.28 -7.84
C GLN A 89 -0.04 11.12 -7.32
N SER A 90 1.18 10.62 -7.45
CA SER A 90 2.39 11.37 -7.10
C SER A 90 2.61 12.54 -8.05
N THR A 91 3.15 13.64 -7.54
CA THR A 91 3.58 14.78 -8.36
C THR A 91 5.08 14.72 -8.60
N GLY A 92 5.48 14.09 -9.70
CA GLY A 92 6.89 13.95 -10.10
C GLY A 92 7.58 12.69 -9.56
N PRO A 93 8.81 12.42 -10.02
CA PRO A 93 9.64 11.32 -9.52
C PRO A 93 9.80 11.39 -8.00
N ASP A 94 9.85 10.23 -7.35
CA ASP A 94 10.02 10.11 -5.89
C ASP A 94 8.86 10.71 -5.07
N GLY A 95 7.77 11.14 -5.71
CA GLY A 95 6.63 11.74 -5.02
C GLY A 95 5.89 10.75 -4.13
N HIS A 96 5.71 11.12 -2.86
CA HIS A 96 5.04 10.31 -1.85
C HIS A 96 3.52 10.50 -1.90
N ILE A 97 2.78 9.39 -1.94
CA ILE A 97 1.32 9.38 -1.79
C ILE A 97 0.92 8.61 -0.52
N TYR A 98 -0.17 9.07 0.10
CA TYR A 98 -0.74 8.49 1.31
C TYR A 98 -2.18 8.08 1.04
N ILE A 99 -2.52 6.84 1.30
CA ILE A 99 -3.87 6.29 1.13
C ILE A 99 -4.35 5.60 2.40
N GLY A 100 -5.66 5.51 2.61
CA GLY A 100 -6.24 5.00 3.85
C GLY A 100 -6.43 6.10 4.89
N THR A 101 -6.40 5.70 6.16
CA THR A 101 -6.60 6.59 7.31
C THR A 101 -5.61 6.25 8.42
N THR A 102 -5.33 7.18 9.34
CA THR A 102 -4.46 6.92 10.49
C THR A 102 -5.20 7.24 11.78
N GLY A 103 -5.18 6.34 12.76
CA GLY A 103 -5.72 6.61 14.10
C GLY A 103 -7.25 6.63 14.19
N LEU A 104 -7.95 6.25 13.12
CA LEU A 104 -9.42 6.14 13.11
C LEU A 104 -9.93 4.74 13.45
N ALA A 105 -9.03 3.78 13.72
CA ALA A 105 -9.37 2.37 13.90
C ALA A 105 -10.14 1.76 12.70
N LEU A 106 -9.98 2.34 11.50
CA LEU A 106 -10.54 1.84 10.26
C LEU A 106 -9.47 1.10 9.46
N ARG A 107 -9.77 -0.14 9.09
CA ARG A 107 -8.88 -0.99 8.31
C ARG A 107 -8.98 -0.70 6.80
N MET A 108 -7.88 -0.89 6.10
CA MET A 108 -7.90 -1.11 4.66
C MET A 108 -8.40 -2.53 4.35
N GLU A 109 -9.23 -2.66 3.32
CA GLU A 109 -9.82 -3.92 2.88
C GLU A 109 -9.37 -4.30 1.46
N ALA A 110 -9.00 -3.30 0.64
CA ALA A 110 -8.42 -3.51 -0.67
C ALA A 110 -7.52 -2.33 -1.09
N LEU A 111 -6.66 -2.60 -2.08
CA LEU A 111 -5.74 -1.65 -2.68
C LEU A 111 -5.76 -1.83 -4.19
N ARG A 112 -5.71 -0.71 -4.91
CA ARG A 112 -5.30 -0.67 -6.33
C ARG A 112 -4.04 0.16 -6.46
N LEU A 113 -3.12 -0.29 -7.29
CA LEU A 113 -1.80 0.30 -7.42
C LEU A 113 -1.39 0.32 -8.90
N TRP A 114 -0.85 1.43 -9.36
CA TRP A 114 -0.43 1.65 -10.74
C TRP A 114 0.93 2.35 -10.76
N PHE A 115 1.91 1.72 -11.40
CA PHE A 115 3.28 2.19 -11.62
C PHE A 115 3.94 1.32 -12.70
#